data_AF-A0A5C8LMN5-F1
#
_entry.id   AF-A0A5C8LMN5-F1
#
_cell.length_a   1.000
_cell.length_b   1.000
_cell.length_c   1.000
_cell.angle_alpha   90.00
_cell.angle_beta   90.00
_cell.angle_gamma   90.00
#
_symmetry.space_group_name_H-M   'P 1'
#
loop_
_entity.id
_entity.type
_entity.pdbx_description
1 polymer ?
#
loop_
_entity_poly.entity_id
_entity_poly.type
_entity_poly.pdbx_seq_one_letter_code
_entity_poly.pdbx_strand_id
1 'polypeptide(L)' 'MIFSIILILAVIFTIIIGQSKQNKDGNPDYDNKTRGNWSRLTLFYVVAIGFGVLALILYIVNKPAL' A
#
# COMPACT_ATOMS: atom_id res chain seq x y z
N MET A 1 -10.57 -16.04 -6.61
CA MET A 1 -10.45 -15.33 -7.90
C MET A 1 -11.22 -14.02 -7.92
N ILE A 2 -12.54 -14.00 -7.66
CA ILE A 2 -13.37 -12.79 -7.61
C ILE A 2 -12.83 -11.74 -6.62
N PHE A 3 -12.46 -12.16 -5.40
CA PHE A 3 -11.87 -11.29 -4.39
C PHE A 3 -10.63 -10.53 -4.90
N SER A 4 -9.72 -11.24 -5.58
CA SER A 4 -8.49 -10.67 -6.15
C SER A 4 -8.80 -9.66 -7.26
N ILE A 5 -9.81 -9.93 -8.10
CA ILE A 5 -10.26 -9.01 -9.16
C ILE A 5 -10.79 -7.71 -8.55
N ILE A 6 -11.58 -7.80 -7.47
CA ILE A 6 -12.10 -6.63 -6.75
C ILE A 6 -10.95 -5.80 -6.19
N LEU A 7 -9.94 -6.43 -5.58
CA LEU A 7 -8.78 -5.71 -5.05
C LEU A 7 -7.97 -5.01 -6.14
N ILE A 8 -7.74 -5.67 -7.28
CA ILE A 8 -7.04 -5.06 -8.42
C ILE A 8 -7.81 -3.85 -8.95
N LEU A 9 -9.12 -3.99 -9.15
CA LEU A 9 -9.97 -2.89 -9.61
C LEU A 9 -9.98 -1.73 -8.61
N ALA A 10 -10.07 -2.01 -7.30
CA ALA A 10 -10.05 -0.98 -6.26
C ALA A 10 -8.75 -0.16 -6.28
N VAL A 11 -7.60 -0.81 -6.47
CA VAL A 11 -6.30 -0.12 -6.60
C VAL A 11 -6.27 0.73 -7.86
N ILE A 12 -6.68 0.18 -9.00
CA ILE A 12 -6.70 0.89 -10.29
C ILE A 12 -7.58 2.15 -10.19
N PHE A 13 -8.81 2.03 -9.69
CA PHE A 13 -9.71 3.17 -9.55
C PHE A 13 -9.18 4.22 -8.58
N THR A 14 -8.56 3.80 -7.48
CA THR A 14 -7.94 4.72 -6.51
C THR A 14 -6.84 5.57 -7.17
N ILE A 15 -6.00 4.95 -8.01
CA ILE A 15 -4.94 5.67 -8.74
C ILE A 15 -5.55 6.62 -9.78
N ILE A 16 -6.53 6.15 -10.58
CA ILE A 16 -7.18 6.96 -11.62
C ILE A 16 -7.86 8.19 -11.01
N ILE A 17 -8.62 8.02 -9.93
CA ILE A 17 -9.33 9.12 -9.26
C ILE A 17 -8.32 10.09 -8.65
N GLY A 18 -7.29 9.59 -7.97
CA GLY A 18 -6.24 10.42 -7.35
C GLY A 18 -5.45 11.26 -8.35
N GLN A 19 -5.28 10.77 -9.59
CA GLN A 19 -4.59 11.51 -10.66
C GLN A 19 -5.53 12.33 -11.55
N SER A 20 -6.84 12.23 -11.36
CA SER A 20 -7.83 12.92 -12.20
C SER A 20 -7.66 14.44 -12.14
N LYS A 21 -7.95 15.10 -13.26
CA LYS A 21 -7.87 16.56 -13.36
C LYS A 21 -8.73 17.27 -12.29
N GLN A 22 -9.92 16.74 -12.04
CA GLN A 22 -10.83 17.24 -11.00
C GLN A 22 -10.21 17.19 -9.59
N ASN A 23 -9.45 16.14 -9.26
CA ASN A 23 -8.75 16.03 -7.98
C ASN A 23 -7.58 17.04 -7.88
N LYS A 24 -6.88 17.29 -8.99
CA LYS A 24 -5.80 18.27 -9.08
C LYS A 24 -6.30 19.71 -9.02
N ASP A 25 -7.39 20.02 -9.71
CA ASP A 25 -7.98 21.35 -9.74
C ASP A 25 -8.59 21.73 -8.36
N GLY A 26 -9.15 20.76 -7.64
CA GLY A 26 -9.66 20.95 -6.28
C GLY A 26 -8.58 21.05 -5.20
N ASN A 27 -7.35 20.61 -5.49
CA ASN A 27 -6.21 20.70 -4.59
C ASN A 27 -4.90 20.85 -5.39
N PRO A 28 -4.59 22.05 -5.90
CA PRO A 28 -3.41 22.26 -6.76
C PRO A 28 -2.07 22.01 -6.05
N ASP A 29 -2.04 22.11 -4.71
CA ASP A 29 -0.89 21.75 -3.88
C ASP A 29 -0.80 20.25 -3.55
N TYR A 30 -1.73 19.44 -4.04
CA TYR A 30 -1.78 18.01 -3.79
C TYR A 30 -0.45 17.37 -4.17
N ASP A 31 0.04 17.59 -5.40
CA ASP A 31 1.28 16.97 -5.88
C ASP A 31 2.51 17.34 -5.03
N ASN A 32 2.56 18.56 -4.47
CA ASN A 32 3.62 19.02 -3.57
C ASN A 32 3.61 18.29 -2.22
N LYS A 33 2.42 18.06 -1.63
CA LYS A 33 2.27 17.33 -0.35
C LYS A 33 2.32 15.81 -0.54
N THR A 34 1.97 15.34 -1.74
CA THR A 34 1.90 13.93 -2.12
C THR A 34 3.26 13.27 -2.02
N ARG A 35 4.36 13.93 -2.41
CA ARG A 35 5.72 13.36 -2.22
C ARG A 35 6.05 12.98 -0.77
N GLY A 36 5.76 13.88 0.18
CA GLY A 36 6.01 13.62 1.60
C GLY A 36 5.12 12.52 2.16
N ASN A 37 3.85 12.52 1.77
CA ASN A 37 2.89 11.50 2.21
C ASN A 37 3.19 10.13 1.61
N TRP A 38 3.59 10.06 0.33
CA TRP A 38 4.01 8.81 -0.31
C TRP A 38 5.28 8.25 0.31
N SER A 39 6.28 9.09 0.61
CA SER A 39 7.49 8.63 1.29
C SER A 39 7.19 8.01 2.65
N ARG A 40 6.36 8.66 3.48
CA ARG A 40 5.92 8.11 4.78
C ARG A 40 5.10 6.84 4.60
N LEU A 41 4.18 6.82 3.66
CA LEU A 41 3.35 5.66 3.38
C LEU A 41 4.21 4.46 2.95
N THR A 42 5.12 4.66 2.00
CA THR A 42 6.08 3.63 1.58
C THR A 42 6.91 3.12 2.76
N LEU A 43 7.37 3.99 3.67
CA LEU A 43 8.07 3.58 4.88
C LEU A 43 7.21 2.65 5.74
N PHE A 44 5.95 3.01 5.99
CA PHE A 44 5.02 2.16 6.75
C PHE A 44 4.81 0.80 6.09
N TYR A 45 4.65 0.75 4.76
CA TYR A 45 4.53 -0.51 4.02
C TYR A 45 5.79 -1.36 4.14
N VAL A 46 6.98 -0.79 3.96
CA VAL A 46 8.26 -1.51 4.10
C VAL A 46 8.42 -2.09 5.50
N VAL A 47 8.14 -1.29 6.53
CA VAL A 47 8.23 -1.73 7.93
C VAL A 47 7.22 -2.84 8.23
N ALA A 48 5.95 -2.69 7.82
CA ALA A 48 4.92 -3.68 8.04
C ALA A 48 5.22 -5.00 7.32
N ILE A 49 5.66 -4.94 6.05
CA ILE A 49 6.09 -6.12 5.30
C ILE A 49 7.30 -6.77 5.97
N GLY A 50 8.30 -5.99 6.38
CA GLY A 50 9.49 -6.48 7.07
C GLY A 50 9.15 -7.24 8.35
N PHE A 51 8.30 -6.67 9.21
CA PHE A 51 7.84 -7.34 10.42
C PHE A 51 6.96 -8.57 10.12
N GLY A 52 6.10 -8.51 9.10
CA GLY A 52 5.28 -9.65 8.69
C GLY A 52 6.13 -10.83 8.22
N VAL A 53 7.15 -10.57 7.40
CA VAL A 53 8.11 -11.59 6.95
C VAL A 53 8.93 -12.13 8.13
N LEU A 54 9.41 -11.25 9.01
CA LEU A 54 10.16 -11.68 10.21
C LEU A 54 9.30 -12.59 11.10
N ALA A 55 8.05 -12.21 11.37
CA ALA A 55 7.11 -13.02 12.14
C ALA A 55 6.84 -14.38 11.48
N LEU A 56 6.70 -14.42 10.14
CA LEU A 56 6.53 -15.66 9.39
C LEU A 56 7.77 -16.57 9.50
N ILE A 57 8.98 -16.02 9.37
CA ILE A 57 10.24 -16.76 9.54
C ILE A 57 10.30 -17.35 10.94
N LEU A 58 10.06 -16.54 11.97
CA LEU A 58 10.05 -17.00 13.36
C LEU A 58 9.01 -18.11 13.57
N TYR A 59 7.82 -17.97 13.00
CA TYR A 59 6.79 -19.00 13.08
C TYR A 59 7.23 -20.31 12.44
N ILE A 60 7.82 -20.27 11.24
CA ILE A 60 8.28 -21.47 10.52
C ILE A 60 9.45 -22.13 11.26
N VAL A 61 10.44 -21.36 11.69
CA VAL A 61 11.65 -21.86 12.38
C VAL A 61 11.33 -22.45 13.75
N ASN A 62 10.44 -21.81 14.50
CA ASN A 62 10.07 -22.27 15.85
C ASN A 62 8.91 -23.28 15.84
N LYS A 63 8.44 -23.72 14.67
CA LYS A 63 7.40 -24.75 14.60
C LYS A 63 8.05 -26.11 14.91
N PRO A 64 7.72 -26.76 16.03
CA PRO A 64 8.24 -28.10 16.29
C PRO A 64 7.71 -29.06 15.22
N ALA A 65 8.60 -29.91 14.68
CA ALA A 65 8.20 -31.02 13.83
C ALA A 65 7.38 -31.99 14.67
N LEU A 66 6.08 -32.10 14.36
CA LEU A 66 5.20 -33.17 14.84
C LEU A 66 5.52 -34.47 14.11
#